data_AF-F3U9C1-F1
#
_entry.id   AF-F3U9C1-F1
#
_cell.length_a   1.000
_cell.length_b   1.000
_cell.length_c   1.000
_cell.angle_alpha   90.00
_cell.angle_beta   90.00
_cell.angle_gamma   90.00
#
_symmetry.space_group_name_H-M   'P 1'
#
loop_
_entity.id
_entity.type
_entity.pdbx_description
1 polymer ?
#
loop_
_entity_poly.entity_id
_entity_poly.type
_entity_poly.pdbx_seq_one_letter_code
_entity_poly.pdbx_strand_id
1 'polypeptide(L)'
;MITVARGTGGAEIAKDLKDISLLDVYSAVECLGKSGQLFSFHDKPNPDCPIGKNIHNVLDDRLAAIQAAMEAELAQTSLDEVVAATEKEIKEQSVS
;
A
#
# COMPACT_ATOMS: atom_id res chain seq x y z
N MET A 1 7.08 13.13 2.76
CA MET A 1 5.70 13.44 2.32
C MET A 1 5.13 14.61 3.08
N ILE A 2 5.32 14.68 4.39
CA ILE A 2 4.92 15.85 5.20
C ILE A 2 6.11 16.45 5.94
N THR A 3 5.97 17.71 6.35
CA THR A 3 6.83 18.41 7.31
C THR A 3 6.00 18.74 8.54
N VAL A 4 6.62 18.63 9.72
CA VAL A 4 5.97 18.96 11.00
C VAL A 4 6.86 19.95 11.73
N ALA A 5 6.40 21.19 11.89
CA ALA A 5 7.09 22.19 12.69
C ALA A 5 6.84 21.93 14.18
N ARG A 6 7.90 21.89 14.99
CA ARG A 6 7.77 21.67 16.43
C ARG A 6 7.04 22.84 17.09
N GLY A 7 6.09 22.52 17.97
CA GLY A 7 5.41 23.51 18.82
C GLY A 7 4.26 24.27 18.17
N THR A 8 3.94 24.03 16.89
CA THR A 8 2.83 24.70 16.20
C THR A 8 1.56 23.85 16.06
N GLY A 9 1.65 22.54 16.30
CA GLY A 9 0.48 21.64 16.31
C GLY A 9 -0.09 21.28 14.93
N GLY A 10 0.69 21.41 13.86
CA GLY A 10 0.24 21.12 12.49
C GLY A 10 1.28 20.40 11.63
N ALA A 11 0.86 20.00 10.43
CA ALA A 11 1.69 19.39 9.41
C ALA A 11 1.40 20.04 8.05
N GLU A 12 2.42 20.09 7.20
CA GLU A 12 2.32 20.62 5.84
C GLU A 12 2.76 19.56 4.83
N ILE A 13 2.21 19.64 3.61
CA ILE A 13 2.63 18.82 2.50
C ILE A 13 4.04 19.26 2.06
N ALA A 14 4.97 18.31 2.03
CA ALA A 14 6.40 18.56 1.77
C ALA A 14 6.84 18.21 0.35
N LYS A 15 5.93 17.68 -0.49
CA LYS A 15 6.15 17.32 -1.90
C LYS A 15 4.90 17.68 -2.70
N ASP A 16 5.03 17.91 -4.00
CA ASP A 16 3.85 18.06 -4.86
C ASP A 16 2.98 16.79 -4.80
N LEU A 17 1.65 16.93 -4.79
CA LEU A 17 0.72 15.80 -4.66
C LEU A 17 0.83 14.83 -5.83
N LYS A 18 1.22 15.32 -7.01
CA LYS A 18 1.47 14.49 -8.19
C LYS A 18 2.68 13.56 -8.01
N ASP A 19 3.59 13.91 -7.10
CA ASP A 19 4.83 13.18 -6.80
C ASP A 19 4.66 12.25 -5.56
N ILE A 20 3.43 12.07 -5.09
CA ILE A 20 3.08 11.18 -3.98
C ILE A 20 2.10 10.14 -4.53
N SER A 21 2.55 8.90 -4.69
CA SER A 21 1.67 7.79 -5.09
C SER A 21 0.89 7.21 -3.91
N LEU A 22 -0.16 6.45 -4.19
CA LEU A 22 -0.82 5.65 -3.16
C LEU A 22 0.13 4.59 -2.57
N LEU A 23 1.11 4.10 -3.36
CA LEU A 23 2.14 3.21 -2.83
C LEU A 23 3.00 3.92 -1.77
N ASP A 24 3.40 5.18 -1.99
CA ASP A 24 4.15 5.96 -1.01
C ASP A 24 3.37 6.10 0.31
N VAL A 25 2.06 6.36 0.22
CA VAL A 25 1.17 6.44 1.39
C VAL A 25 1.06 5.09 2.08
N TYR A 26 0.82 4.01 1.31
CA TYR A 26 0.69 2.65 1.81
C TYR A 26 1.94 2.18 2.55
N SER A 27 3.12 2.46 2.01
CA SER A 27 4.40 2.15 2.66
C SER A 27 4.65 3.03 3.89
N ALA A 28 4.30 4.32 3.86
CA ALA A 28 4.55 5.24 4.96
C ALA A 28 3.77 4.91 6.25
N VAL A 29 2.64 4.21 6.14
CA VAL A 29 1.83 3.77 7.29
C VAL A 29 2.13 2.34 7.72
N GLU A 30 3.24 1.75 7.24
CA GLU A 30 3.72 0.41 7.61
C GLU A 30 2.68 -0.71 7.38
N CYS A 31 1.85 -0.61 6.33
CA CYS A 31 0.78 -1.59 6.08
C CYS A 31 1.27 -3.05 5.96
N LEU A 32 2.50 -3.27 5.47
CA LEU A 32 3.10 -4.61 5.32
C LEU A 32 3.87 -5.08 6.56
N GLY A 33 3.86 -4.29 7.64
CA GLY A 33 4.63 -4.56 8.86
C GLY A 33 6.11 -4.78 8.60
N LYS A 34 6.77 -5.51 9.51
CA LYS A 34 8.23 -5.74 9.47
C LYS A 34 8.69 -6.71 8.39
N SER A 35 7.81 -7.58 7.90
CA SER A 35 8.18 -8.57 6.88
C SER A 35 8.22 -7.97 5.48
N GLY A 36 7.50 -6.87 5.24
CA GLY A 36 7.33 -6.33 3.89
C GLY A 36 6.52 -7.26 2.99
N GLN A 37 5.79 -8.22 3.57
CA GLN A 37 5.02 -9.23 2.83
C GLN A 37 3.53 -9.05 3.10
N LEU A 38 2.76 -8.99 2.02
CA LEU A 38 1.30 -8.93 2.04
C LEU A 38 0.70 -10.27 2.50
N PHE A 39 1.32 -11.37 2.08
CA PHE A 39 0.90 -12.71 2.41
C PHE A 39 1.90 -13.36 3.37
N SER A 40 1.40 -13.93 4.46
CA SER A 40 2.24 -14.64 5.44
C SER A 40 2.01 -16.14 5.34
N PHE A 41 3.09 -16.91 5.40
CA PHE A 41 3.07 -18.36 5.54
C PHE A 41 3.52 -18.79 6.92
N HIS A 42 3.23 -20.05 7.27
CA HIS A 42 3.80 -20.68 8.44
C HIS A 42 5.25 -21.11 8.13
N ASP A 43 6.21 -20.55 8.86
CA ASP A 43 7.65 -20.82 8.68
C ASP A 43 8.07 -22.29 8.86
N LYS A 44 7.19 -23.14 9.42
CA LYS A 44 7.47 -24.55 9.69
C LYS A 44 6.32 -25.44 9.18
N PRO A 45 6.22 -25.65 7.87
CA PRO A 45 5.29 -26.64 7.34
C PRO A 45 5.65 -28.04 7.86
N ASN A 46 4.65 -28.88 8.11
CA ASN A 46 4.89 -30.27 8.51
C ASN A 46 5.67 -31.01 7.40
N PRO A 47 6.91 -31.48 7.65
CA PRO A 47 7.74 -32.16 6.65
C PRO A 47 7.16 -33.52 6.23
N ASP A 48 6.35 -34.15 7.09
CA ASP A 48 5.72 -35.45 6.82
C ASP A 48 4.43 -35.31 6.01
N CYS A 49 3.89 -34.09 5.89
CA CYS A 49 2.73 -33.81 5.06
C CYS A 49 3.18 -33.49 3.61
N PRO A 50 2.76 -34.27 2.59
CA PRO A 50 3.13 -34.00 1.20
C PRO A 50 2.70 -32.62 0.70
N ILE A 51 1.59 -32.08 1.22
CA ILE A 51 1.14 -30.72 0.91
C ILE A 51 2.02 -29.72 1.66
N GLY A 52 2.19 -29.90 2.96
CA GLY A 52 2.94 -28.99 3.83
C GLY A 52 4.37 -28.75 3.32
N LYS A 53 5.12 -29.80 3.05
CA LYS A 53 6.51 -29.68 2.59
C LYS A 53 6.68 -29.05 1.21
N ASN A 54 5.61 -28.90 0.42
CA ASN A 54 5.66 -28.39 -0.95
C ASN A 54 4.91 -27.08 -1.17
N ILE A 55 4.10 -26.62 -0.20
CA ILE A 55 3.19 -25.49 -0.43
C ILE A 55 3.92 -24.19 -0.81
N HIS A 56 5.08 -23.95 -0.19
CA HIS A 56 5.95 -22.80 -0.51
C HIS A 56 6.46 -22.82 -1.95
N ASN A 57 6.94 -23.98 -2.43
CA ASN A 57 7.39 -24.15 -3.81
C ASN A 57 6.28 -23.86 -4.84
N VAL A 58 5.02 -23.96 -4.43
CA VAL A 58 3.87 -23.70 -5.30
C VAL A 58 3.39 -22.27 -5.15
N LEU A 59 3.36 -21.69 -3.95
CA LEU A 59 2.66 -20.43 -3.74
C LEU A 59 3.56 -19.20 -3.63
N ASP A 60 4.81 -19.33 -3.19
CA ASP A 60 5.65 -18.17 -2.85
C ASP A 60 5.78 -17.20 -4.05
N ASP A 61 6.21 -17.69 -5.22
CA ASP A 61 6.37 -16.86 -6.41
C ASP A 61 5.04 -16.27 -6.92
N ARG A 62 3.94 -17.04 -6.79
CA ARG A 62 2.61 -16.60 -7.22
C ARG A 62 2.11 -15.46 -6.34
N LEU A 63 2.28 -15.58 -5.04
CA LEU A 63 1.87 -14.57 -4.07
C LEU A 63 2.77 -13.32 -4.14
N ALA A 64 4.08 -13.50 -4.36
CA ALA A 64 5.00 -12.39 -4.60
C ALA A 64 4.62 -11.61 -5.88
N ALA A 65 4.25 -12.31 -6.97
CA ALA A 65 3.79 -11.66 -8.18
C ALA A 65 2.47 -10.88 -7.98
N ILE A 66 1.54 -11.41 -7.18
CA ILE A 66 0.29 -10.72 -6.84
C ILE A 66 0.58 -9.46 -6.01
N GLN A 67 1.47 -9.53 -5.02
CA GLN A 67 1.87 -8.36 -4.26
C GLN A 67 2.52 -7.31 -5.17
N ALA A 68 3.44 -7.71 -6.04
CA ALA A 68 4.07 -6.79 -6.99
C ALA A 68 3.05 -6.13 -7.94
N ALA A 69 2.03 -6.87 -8.38
CA ALA A 69 0.94 -6.31 -9.18
C ALA A 69 0.10 -5.29 -8.41
N MET A 70 -0.22 -5.58 -7.14
CA MET A 70 -0.90 -4.61 -6.26
C MET A 70 -0.05 -3.36 -6.05
N GLU A 71 1.24 -3.50 -5.76
CA GLU A 71 2.15 -2.37 -5.55
C GLU A 71 2.30 -1.54 -6.83
N ALA A 72 2.37 -2.17 -8.00
CA ALA A 72 2.40 -1.49 -9.29
C ALA A 72 1.12 -0.71 -9.58
N GLU A 73 -0.04 -1.21 -9.16
CA GLU A 73 -1.31 -0.48 -9.28
C GLU A 73 -1.31 0.75 -8.36
N LEU A 74 -0.93 0.57 -7.09
CA LEU A 74 -0.84 1.67 -6.13
C LEU A 74 0.16 2.76 -6.56
N ALA A 75 1.23 2.38 -7.24
CA ALA A 75 2.24 3.31 -7.75
C ALA A 75 1.72 4.18 -8.91
N GLN A 76 0.68 3.74 -9.62
CA GLN A 76 0.13 4.46 -10.77
C GLN A 76 -0.86 5.56 -10.41
N THR A 77 -1.44 5.53 -9.21
CA THR A 77 -2.38 6.56 -8.75
C THR A 77 -1.68 7.57 -7.86
N SER A 78 -1.67 8.84 -8.27
CA SER A 78 -1.14 9.95 -7.45
C SER A 78 -2.15 10.48 -6.44
N LEU A 79 -1.66 11.12 -5.39
CA LEU A 79 -2.51 11.78 -4.38
C LEU A 79 -3.27 12.97 -4.97
N ASP A 80 -2.72 13.62 -6.00
CA ASP A 80 -3.40 14.66 -6.76
C ASP A 80 -4.69 14.14 -7.42
N GLU A 81 -4.63 12.98 -8.07
CA GLU A 81 -5.81 12.33 -8.67
C GLU A 81 -6.88 12.01 -7.63
N VAL A 82 -6.48 11.54 -6.45
CA VAL A 82 -7.41 11.25 -5.35
C VAL A 82 -8.10 12.52 -4.84
N VAL A 83 -7.35 13.61 -4.68
CA VAL A 83 -7.91 14.90 -4.27
C VAL A 83 -8.87 15.43 -5.34
N ALA A 84 -8.47 15.41 -6.62
CA ALA A 84 -9.32 15.87 -7.71
C ALA A 84 -10.62 15.07 -7.83
N ALA A 85 -10.55 13.74 -7.67
CA ALA A 85 -11.73 12.88 -7.64
C ALA A 85 -12.64 13.24 -6.45
N THR A 86 -12.06 13.44 -5.27
CA THR A 86 -12.82 13.81 -4.06
C THR A 86 -13.54 15.16 -4.23
N GLU A 87 -12.87 16.17 -4.77
CA GLU A 87 -13.48 17.49 -5.04
C GLU A 87 -14.62 17.41 -6.05
N LYS A 88 -14.50 16.53 -7.04
CA LYS A 88 -15.57 16.26 -8.01
C LYS A 88 -16.80 15.69 -7.31
N GLU A 89 -16.64 14.66 -6.48
CA GLU A 89 -17.75 14.04 -5.73
C GLU A 89 -18.43 15.05 -4.78
N ILE A 90 -17.66 15.91 -4.10
CA ILE A 90 -18.21 16.97 -3.23
C ILE A 90 -19.11 17.93 -4.03
N LYS A 91 -18.68 18.33 -5.22
CA LYS A 91 -19.46 19.21 -6.09
C LYS A 91 -20.76 18.54 -6.52
N GLU A 92 -20.71 17.28 -6.92
CA GLU A 92 -21.89 16.52 -7.35
C GLU A 92 -22.93 16.36 -6.21
N GLN A 93 -22.47 16.16 -4.97
CA GLN A 93 -23.36 16.10 -3.80
C GLN A 93 -24.04 17.45 -3.48
N SER A 94 -23.35 18.57 -3.69
CA SER A 94 -23.88 19.91 -3.42
C SER A 94 -24.92 20.42 -4.44
N VAL A 95 -25.15 19.66 -5.53
CA VAL A 95 -26.11 19.98 -6.60
C VAL A 95 -27.38 19.12 -6.51
N SER A 96 -27.42 18.14 -5.60
CA SER A 96 -28.60 17.30 -5.30
C SER A 96 -29.37 17.80 -4.08
#